data_AF-F3ATJ1-F1
#
_entry.id   AF-F3ATJ1-F1
#
_cell.length_a   1.000
_cell.length_b   1.000
_cell.length_c   1.000
_cell.angle_alpha   90.00
_cell.angle_beta   90.00
_cell.angle_gamma   90.00
#
_symmetry.space_group_name_H-M   'P 1'
#
loop_
_entity.id
_entity.type
_entity.pdbx_description
1 polymer ?
#
loop_
_entity_poly.entity_id
_entity_poly.type
_entity_poly.pdbx_seq_one_letter_code
_entity_poly.pdbx_strand_id
1 'polypeptide(L)'
;MARQNERKMKLYMEAGLAVLLVLTIALASVSGRLSSQAHEKDKNKQEAAVQGEAEVYEKNKGNDQEKNEVKDQRENNAQNTAGNAEESQETIADGQYPIMGNSRVTVDEMVDYFQTAGKPYPKEALSKGGAESIEVFCRMYYDEAVAEGVRPEVAFVQTMKETGFLQYGGDASVEQFNFAGLGTTGGGVPGNSYPDVRTGIRAQIQHLKAYATADPLNGKCVDDRYEYVKKGTAPYVEWLGQQENPEGLGWATGDNYGYDIVRMIHDMKK
;
A
#
# COMPACT_ATOMS: atom_id res chain seq x y z
N MET A 1 -10.79 -46.43 7.21
CA MET A 1 -9.58 -45.96 6.49
C MET A 1 -9.79 -44.69 5.67
N ALA A 2 -10.99 -44.37 5.16
CA ALA A 2 -11.22 -43.15 4.36
C ALA A 2 -11.06 -41.81 5.14
N ARG A 3 -11.38 -41.78 6.43
CA ARG A 3 -11.35 -40.56 7.26
C ARG A 3 -9.95 -40.02 7.61
N GLN A 4 -8.89 -40.81 7.44
CA GLN A 4 -7.51 -40.36 7.70
C GLN A 4 -6.84 -39.72 6.47
N ASN A 5 -7.30 -40.05 5.24
CA ASN A 5 -6.75 -39.46 4.02
C ASN A 5 -7.27 -38.04 3.76
N GLU A 6 -8.51 -37.73 4.15
CA GLU A 6 -9.05 -36.37 4.06
C GLU A 6 -8.35 -35.37 4.99
N ARG A 7 -7.90 -35.82 6.17
CA ARG A 7 -7.11 -34.98 7.10
C ARG A 7 -5.71 -34.70 6.57
N LYS A 8 -5.10 -35.61 5.81
CA LYS A 8 -3.82 -35.35 5.14
C LYS A 8 -3.98 -34.42 3.94
N MET A 9 -5.05 -34.55 3.14
CA MET A 9 -5.33 -33.62 2.03
C MET A 9 -5.60 -32.19 2.50
N LYS A 10 -6.27 -31.98 3.64
CA LYS A 10 -6.46 -30.62 4.20
C LYS A 10 -5.16 -29.97 4.69
N LEU A 11 -4.21 -30.75 5.21
CA LEU A 11 -2.88 -30.24 5.60
C LEU A 11 -2.01 -29.86 4.39
N TYR A 12 -2.28 -30.40 3.20
CA TYR A 12 -1.57 -30.04 1.97
C TYR A 12 -2.23 -28.91 1.15
N MET A 13 -3.32 -28.33 1.64
CA MET A 13 -3.91 -27.11 1.06
C MET A 13 -3.56 -25.83 1.85
N GLU A 14 -2.92 -25.96 3.02
CA GLU A 14 -2.42 -24.82 3.83
C GLU A 14 -0.92 -24.53 3.62
N ALA A 15 -0.28 -25.19 2.66
CA ALA A 15 1.08 -24.89 2.17
C ALA A 15 1.04 -24.43 0.70
N GLY A 16 0.02 -23.64 0.35
CA GLY A 16 -0.24 -23.19 -1.00
C GLY A 16 0.79 -22.19 -1.51
N LEU A 17 1.59 -22.67 -2.48
CA LEU A 17 2.07 -21.91 -3.64
C LEU A 17 3.30 -21.00 -3.49
N ALA A 18 4.40 -21.53 -2.96
CA ALA A 18 5.73 -20.95 -3.17
C ALA A 18 6.60 -21.86 -4.04
N VAL A 19 6.31 -21.96 -5.34
CA VAL A 19 7.19 -22.64 -6.32
C VAL A 19 7.15 -21.97 -7.70
N LEU A 20 8.30 -21.37 -8.07
CA LEU A 20 8.91 -21.18 -9.40
C LEU A 20 8.33 -20.08 -10.33
N LEU A 21 9.13 -19.23 -11.00
CA LEU A 21 10.35 -19.53 -11.79
C LEU A 21 11.27 -18.28 -11.92
N VAL A 22 12.56 -18.43 -11.59
CA VAL A 22 13.65 -17.58 -12.11
C VAL A 22 14.31 -18.31 -13.27
N LEU A 23 14.18 -17.80 -14.50
CA LEU A 23 15.06 -18.09 -15.64
C LEU A 23 15.07 -16.88 -16.60
N THR A 24 16.06 -15.97 -16.51
CA THR A 24 17.28 -15.81 -17.38
C THR A 24 16.97 -15.28 -18.80
N ILE A 25 17.69 -14.34 -19.45
CA ILE A 25 19.14 -14.22 -19.72
C ILE A 25 19.45 -12.77 -20.18
N ALA A 26 20.59 -12.21 -19.79
CA ALA A 26 21.43 -11.43 -20.72
C ALA A 26 22.90 -11.62 -20.35
N LEU A 27 23.56 -12.52 -21.07
CA LEU A 27 25.02 -12.64 -21.10
C LEU A 27 25.60 -11.78 -22.24
N ALA A 28 26.77 -11.22 -21.93
CA ALA A 28 27.88 -10.84 -22.81
C ALA A 28 27.99 -9.38 -23.33
N SER A 29 28.91 -8.63 -22.72
CA SER A 29 30.12 -8.07 -23.35
C SER A 29 31.04 -7.49 -22.26
N VAL A 30 32.16 -8.15 -21.95
CA VAL A 30 33.53 -7.89 -22.45
C VAL A 30 34.29 -6.77 -21.71
N SER A 31 35.43 -7.17 -21.14
CA SER A 31 36.61 -6.39 -20.71
C SER A 31 36.67 -5.78 -19.30
N GLY A 32 37.58 -6.31 -18.47
CA GLY A 32 38.10 -5.59 -17.30
C GLY A 32 38.66 -6.49 -16.19
N ARG A 33 39.91 -6.94 -16.34
CA ARG A 33 40.67 -7.72 -15.36
C ARG A 33 41.33 -6.77 -14.33
N LEU A 34 41.29 -7.14 -13.04
CA LEU A 34 42.22 -6.84 -11.94
C LEU A 34 42.79 -5.41 -11.78
N SER A 35 42.56 -4.80 -10.61
CA SER A 35 43.65 -4.44 -9.68
C SER A 35 43.09 -3.86 -8.37
N SER A 36 43.42 -4.52 -7.26
CA SER A 36 43.47 -3.91 -5.94
C SER A 36 44.90 -3.41 -5.71
N GLN A 37 45.08 -2.12 -5.38
CA GLN A 37 45.99 -1.61 -4.33
C GLN A 37 46.35 -0.12 -4.55
N ALA A 38 45.96 0.67 -3.54
CA ALA A 38 46.83 1.49 -2.69
C ALA A 38 47.04 3.00 -2.94
N HIS A 39 47.10 3.66 -1.76
CA HIS A 39 47.63 4.96 -1.35
C HIS A 39 46.87 6.24 -1.76
N GLU A 40 46.24 6.97 -0.84
CA GLU A 40 46.72 7.72 0.35
C GLU A 40 47.17 9.15 0.02
N LYS A 41 46.75 10.08 0.90
CA LYS A 41 47.01 11.54 1.00
C LYS A 41 45.91 12.39 0.34
N ASP A 42 45.27 13.36 0.99
CA ASP A 42 45.76 14.26 2.03
C ASP A 42 44.75 14.58 3.13
N LYS A 43 45.29 14.80 4.33
CA LYS A 43 44.64 15.32 5.53
C LYS A 43 44.77 16.86 5.59
N ASN A 44 43.86 17.44 6.37
CA ASN A 44 43.92 18.70 7.11
C ASN A 44 43.37 19.98 6.46
N LYS A 45 42.13 20.32 6.85
CA LYS A 45 41.87 21.39 7.84
C LYS A 45 40.42 21.24 8.35
N GLN A 46 40.18 20.68 9.53
CA GLN A 46 40.26 21.33 10.86
C GLN A 46 39.20 22.44 10.97
N GLU A 47 38.00 22.10 11.45
CA GLU A 47 37.50 22.21 12.85
C GLU A 47 36.69 23.49 13.06
N ALA A 48 35.41 23.35 13.46
CA ALA A 48 34.89 23.84 14.75
C ALA A 48 33.34 23.90 14.79
N ALA A 49 32.79 23.27 15.84
CA ALA A 49 31.60 23.61 16.65
C ALA A 49 30.25 23.93 15.95
N VAL A 50 29.17 23.16 16.09
CA VAL A 50 28.34 22.88 17.29
C VAL A 50 27.65 24.14 17.87
N GLN A 51 26.31 24.08 17.86
CA GLN A 51 25.28 24.77 18.66
C GLN A 51 24.66 26.10 18.19
N GLY A 52 23.31 26.12 18.30
CA GLY A 52 22.42 27.29 18.31
C GLY A 52 21.91 27.68 16.92
N GLU A 53 20.65 28.01 16.65
CA GLU A 53 19.53 28.42 17.49
C GLU A 53 18.24 28.25 16.66
N ALA A 54 17.16 27.87 17.33
CA ALA A 54 15.82 28.21 16.89
C ALA A 54 15.62 29.72 17.13
N GLU A 55 15.16 30.45 16.12
CA GLU A 55 14.22 31.58 16.23
C GLU A 55 14.11 32.34 14.89
N VAL A 56 12.94 32.95 14.67
CA VAL A 56 12.61 33.95 13.64
C VAL A 56 12.16 33.42 12.27
N TYR A 57 10.91 32.96 12.21
CA TYR A 57 9.95 33.50 11.23
C TYR A 57 8.62 33.81 11.93
N GLU A 58 8.70 34.70 12.92
CA GLU A 58 7.56 35.49 13.40
C GLU A 58 7.97 36.97 13.31
N LYS A 59 7.62 37.62 12.20
CA LYS A 59 7.47 39.07 12.12
C LYS A 59 6.65 39.42 10.89
N ASN A 60 5.37 39.74 11.10
CA ASN A 60 4.68 40.90 10.51
C ASN A 60 3.20 40.93 10.94
N LYS A 61 2.96 41.32 12.20
CA LYS A 61 1.85 42.21 12.60
C LYS A 61 2.45 43.62 12.65
N GLY A 62 1.83 44.71 12.19
CA GLY A 62 0.56 44.95 11.51
C GLY A 62 0.47 46.46 11.24
N ASN A 63 -0.57 46.90 10.53
CA ASN A 63 -1.32 48.10 10.92
C ASN A 63 -2.62 48.21 10.12
N ASP A 64 -3.71 48.28 10.87
CA ASP A 64 -5.06 48.58 10.45
C ASP A 64 -5.20 50.07 10.08
N GLN A 65 -5.99 50.37 9.05
CA GLN A 65 -7.07 51.39 9.06
C GLN A 65 -7.56 51.63 7.62
N GLU A 66 -8.71 51.06 7.26
CA GLU A 66 -9.88 51.86 6.88
C GLU A 66 -11.13 50.99 6.79
N LYS A 67 -12.23 51.56 7.27
CA LYS A 67 -13.53 50.95 7.55
C LYS A 67 -14.50 51.55 6.52
N ASN A 68 -15.33 50.72 5.88
CA ASN A 68 -16.79 50.87 5.88
C ASN A 68 -17.47 49.95 4.85
N GLU A 69 -18.37 49.13 5.39
CA GLU A 69 -19.75 48.88 4.92
C GLU A 69 -19.97 48.47 3.46
N VAL A 70 -20.34 47.19 3.22
CA VAL A 70 -21.68 46.83 2.73
C VAL A 70 -22.04 45.44 3.28
N LYS A 71 -23.24 45.41 3.86
CA LYS A 71 -23.94 44.28 4.48
C LYS A 71 -24.79 43.59 3.41
N ASP A 72 -25.06 42.31 3.63
CA ASP A 72 -26.25 41.60 3.16
C ASP A 72 -26.20 40.94 1.76
N GLN A 73 -26.02 39.61 1.76
CA GLN A 73 -26.88 38.63 1.07
C GLN A 73 -26.27 37.23 1.25
N ARG A 74 -26.60 36.60 2.39
CA ARG A 74 -26.79 35.15 2.45
C ARG A 74 -28.21 34.85 1.96
N GLU A 75 -28.43 33.61 1.58
CA GLU A 75 -29.72 33.00 1.20
C GLU A 75 -30.06 33.17 -0.28
N ASN A 76 -29.68 32.15 -1.07
CA ASN A 76 -30.51 31.50 -2.10
C ASN A 76 -29.65 30.57 -2.98
N ASN A 77 -29.24 29.40 -2.46
CA ASN A 77 -29.23 28.17 -3.26
C ASN A 77 -29.09 26.90 -2.39
N ALA A 78 -29.85 26.84 -1.29
CA ALA A 78 -30.01 25.63 -0.48
C ALA A 78 -31.34 24.96 -0.85
N GLN A 79 -31.51 24.56 -2.11
CA GLN A 79 -32.61 23.71 -2.58
C GLN A 79 -32.39 23.34 -4.05
N ASN A 80 -31.66 22.25 -4.29
CA ASN A 80 -31.85 21.30 -5.40
C ASN A 80 -30.65 20.36 -5.54
N THR A 81 -30.47 19.43 -4.61
CA THR A 81 -29.87 18.10 -4.88
C THR A 81 -30.14 17.15 -3.72
N ALA A 82 -31.42 17.04 -3.34
CA ALA A 82 -31.93 15.89 -2.59
C ALA A 82 -32.55 14.95 -3.63
N GLY A 83 -31.74 14.03 -4.17
CA GLY A 83 -32.19 13.05 -5.15
C GLY A 83 -31.00 12.23 -5.67
N ASN A 84 -31.03 10.92 -5.42
CA ASN A 84 -30.03 9.90 -5.73
C ASN A 84 -28.76 9.86 -4.88
N ALA A 85 -28.94 9.37 -3.65
CA ALA A 85 -27.92 8.64 -2.90
C ALA A 85 -28.20 7.13 -2.97
N GLU A 86 -28.42 6.59 -4.18
CA GLU A 86 -28.41 5.14 -4.42
C GLU A 86 -27.27 4.81 -5.40
N GLU A 87 -26.34 4.00 -4.90
CA GLU A 87 -25.46 3.07 -5.62
C GLU A 87 -24.87 3.52 -6.98
N SER A 88 -23.87 4.40 -6.95
CA SER A 88 -22.83 4.42 -8.00
C SER A 88 -21.57 3.76 -7.43
N GLN A 89 -21.55 2.42 -7.39
CA GLN A 89 -20.25 1.74 -7.46
C GLN A 89 -19.68 2.09 -8.84
N GLU A 90 -18.51 2.73 -8.93
CA GLU A 90 -17.81 2.89 -10.20
C GLU A 90 -17.30 1.51 -10.64
N THR A 91 -18.19 0.63 -11.05
CA THR A 91 -17.87 -0.51 -11.89
C THR A 91 -17.84 0.02 -13.32
N ILE A 92 -16.66 0.14 -13.91
CA ILE A 92 -16.58 0.57 -15.32
C ILE A 92 -17.06 -0.59 -16.18
N ALA A 93 -18.00 -0.29 -17.08
CA ALA A 93 -18.57 -0.99 -18.26
C ALA A 93 -18.66 -2.53 -18.31
N ASP A 94 -17.70 -3.29 -17.78
CA ASP A 94 -17.63 -4.75 -17.81
C ASP A 94 -17.76 -5.43 -16.42
N GLY A 95 -18.07 -4.65 -15.37
CA GLY A 95 -18.28 -5.18 -14.02
C GLY A 95 -17.01 -5.48 -13.22
N GLN A 96 -15.85 -4.99 -13.69
CA GLN A 96 -14.56 -5.12 -13.02
C GLN A 96 -14.38 -4.05 -11.93
N TYR A 97 -13.59 -4.36 -10.90
CA TYR A 97 -13.36 -3.47 -9.77
C TYR A 97 -12.11 -2.60 -10.01
N PRO A 98 -12.22 -1.27 -10.18
CA PRO A 98 -11.05 -0.42 -10.44
C PRO A 98 -10.15 -0.31 -9.20
N ILE A 99 -8.84 -0.15 -9.41
CA ILE A 99 -7.87 0.12 -8.32
C ILE A 99 -7.85 1.62 -7.98
N MET A 100 -7.93 2.48 -8.99
CA MET A 100 -7.95 3.94 -8.82
C MET A 100 -9.38 4.46 -8.65
N GLY A 101 -9.51 5.65 -8.07
CA GLY A 101 -10.77 6.41 -8.03
C GLY A 101 -11.31 6.64 -6.62
N ASN A 102 -12.50 7.24 -6.56
CA ASN A 102 -13.11 7.67 -5.30
C ASN A 102 -13.78 6.50 -4.58
N SER A 103 -13.54 6.38 -3.28
CA SER A 103 -14.23 5.39 -2.46
C SER A 103 -15.30 6.00 -1.56
N ARG A 104 -16.37 5.24 -1.33
CA ARG A 104 -17.39 5.52 -0.31
C ARG A 104 -17.11 4.81 1.01
N VAL A 105 -16.11 3.92 1.04
CA VAL A 105 -15.73 3.18 2.25
C VAL A 105 -15.19 4.15 3.28
N THR A 106 -15.59 3.94 4.52
CA THR A 106 -15.18 4.69 5.69
C THR A 106 -14.13 3.91 6.48
N VAL A 107 -13.40 4.63 7.34
CA VAL A 107 -12.45 3.98 8.26
C VAL A 107 -13.16 3.05 9.23
N ASP A 108 -14.40 3.36 9.63
CA ASP A 108 -15.17 2.50 10.53
C ASP A 108 -15.52 1.17 9.87
N GLU A 109 -15.93 1.17 8.59
CA GLU A 109 -16.15 -0.08 7.83
C GLU A 109 -14.88 -0.93 7.70
N MET A 110 -13.71 -0.30 7.54
CA MET A 110 -12.42 -1.01 7.52
C MET A 110 -12.10 -1.64 8.88
N VAL A 111 -12.36 -0.90 9.97
CA VAL A 111 -12.17 -1.39 11.34
C VAL A 111 -13.11 -2.56 11.62
N ASP A 112 -14.39 -2.42 11.31
CA ASP A 112 -15.41 -3.46 11.50
C ASP A 112 -15.03 -4.73 10.72
N TYR A 113 -14.56 -4.58 9.47
CA TYR A 113 -14.10 -5.70 8.67
C TYR A 113 -12.94 -6.46 9.31
N PHE A 114 -11.93 -5.77 9.83
CA PHE A 114 -10.85 -6.43 10.58
C PHE A 114 -11.40 -7.22 11.78
N GLN A 115 -12.34 -6.63 12.51
CA GLN A 115 -12.95 -7.25 13.69
C GLN A 115 -13.73 -8.53 13.36
N THR A 116 -14.32 -8.64 12.16
CA THR A 116 -15.03 -9.87 11.72
C THR A 116 -14.15 -11.11 11.71
N ALA A 117 -12.83 -10.95 11.54
CA ALA A 117 -11.88 -12.06 11.54
C ALA A 117 -11.63 -12.66 12.93
N GLY A 118 -12.04 -11.96 14.01
CA GLY A 118 -11.82 -12.39 15.39
C GLY A 118 -10.34 -12.53 15.76
N LYS A 119 -9.46 -11.81 15.05
CA LYS A 119 -8.01 -11.85 15.25
C LYS A 119 -7.54 -10.70 16.15
N PRO A 120 -6.55 -10.93 17.04
CA PRO A 120 -6.00 -9.85 17.84
C PRO A 120 -5.21 -8.88 16.96
N TYR A 121 -5.37 -7.58 17.20
CA TYR A 121 -4.52 -6.56 16.61
C TYR A 121 -3.10 -6.65 17.23
N PRO A 122 -2.02 -6.72 16.43
CA PRO A 122 -0.64 -6.86 16.94
C PRO A 122 -0.10 -5.53 17.47
N LYS A 123 -0.74 -5.04 18.54
CA LYS A 123 -0.49 -3.73 19.14
C LYS A 123 0.97 -3.49 19.48
N GLU A 124 1.65 -4.46 20.09
CA GLU A 124 3.04 -4.25 20.54
C GLU A 124 3.99 -3.92 19.38
N ALA A 125 3.87 -4.64 18.26
CA ALA A 125 4.70 -4.41 17.08
C ALA A 125 4.28 -3.11 16.36
N LEU A 126 3.00 -2.94 16.07
CA LEU A 126 2.53 -1.81 15.25
C LEU A 126 2.58 -0.47 15.98
N SER A 127 2.51 -0.45 17.33
CA SER A 127 2.75 0.79 18.10
C SER A 127 4.18 1.31 17.91
N LYS A 128 5.17 0.43 17.70
CA LYS A 128 6.57 0.86 17.46
C LYS A 128 6.72 1.61 16.14
N GLY A 129 5.86 1.33 15.16
CA GLY A 129 5.79 2.04 13.88
C GLY A 129 4.67 3.08 13.81
N GLY A 130 4.09 3.49 14.95
CA GLY A 130 3.14 4.61 15.04
C GLY A 130 1.66 4.28 14.81
N ALA A 131 1.27 3.00 14.83
CA ALA A 131 -0.14 2.59 14.75
C ALA A 131 -0.56 1.85 16.03
N GLU A 132 -0.87 2.60 17.10
CA GLU A 132 -1.23 2.00 18.40
C GLU A 132 -2.57 1.26 18.46
N SER A 133 -3.43 1.43 17.43
CA SER A 133 -4.73 0.79 17.35
C SER A 133 -5.13 0.50 15.90
N ILE A 134 -6.15 -0.35 15.72
CA ILE A 134 -6.69 -0.68 14.39
C ILE A 134 -7.29 0.57 13.72
N GLU A 135 -7.89 1.47 14.48
CA GLU A 135 -8.45 2.73 13.96
C GLU A 135 -7.35 3.62 13.38
N VAL A 136 -6.20 3.72 14.05
CA VAL A 136 -5.03 4.47 13.56
C VAL A 136 -4.49 3.81 12.29
N PHE A 137 -4.37 2.48 12.28
CA PHE A 137 -3.92 1.71 11.11
C PHE A 137 -4.83 1.91 9.89
N CYS A 138 -6.15 1.75 10.06
CA CYS A 138 -7.13 1.96 9.00
C CYS A 138 -7.15 3.43 8.51
N ARG A 139 -6.98 4.40 9.43
CA ARG A 139 -6.84 5.82 9.06
C ARG A 139 -5.61 6.06 8.19
N MET A 140 -4.46 5.46 8.53
CA MET A 140 -3.24 5.57 7.73
C MET A 140 -3.45 5.01 6.31
N TYR A 141 -4.10 3.84 6.17
CA TYR A 141 -4.47 3.30 4.86
C TYR A 141 -5.34 4.26 4.06
N TYR A 142 -6.39 4.78 4.70
CA TYR A 142 -7.30 5.71 4.06
C TYR A 142 -6.58 6.96 3.54
N ASP A 143 -5.80 7.61 4.40
CA ASP A 143 -5.10 8.84 4.07
C ASP A 143 -4.07 8.64 2.95
N GLU A 144 -3.23 7.61 3.04
CA GLU A 144 -2.20 7.35 2.04
C GLU A 144 -2.83 6.94 0.70
N ALA A 145 -3.91 6.16 0.71
CA ALA A 145 -4.53 5.67 -0.52
C ALA A 145 -5.24 6.82 -1.25
N VAL A 146 -6.01 7.64 -0.53
CA VAL A 146 -6.65 8.85 -1.06
C VAL A 146 -5.59 9.82 -1.61
N ALA A 147 -4.47 10.00 -0.92
CA ALA A 147 -3.40 10.89 -1.38
C ALA A 147 -2.81 10.48 -2.73
N GLU A 148 -2.76 9.19 -3.05
CA GLU A 148 -2.28 8.68 -4.35
C GLU A 148 -3.40 8.42 -5.36
N GLY A 149 -4.67 8.55 -4.97
CA GLY A 149 -5.85 8.26 -5.79
C GLY A 149 -6.21 6.77 -5.90
N VAL A 150 -5.61 5.93 -5.05
CA VAL A 150 -5.93 4.51 -4.91
C VAL A 150 -7.14 4.36 -4.00
N ARG A 151 -8.06 3.45 -4.33
CA ARG A 151 -9.21 3.13 -3.50
C ARG A 151 -8.76 2.51 -2.17
N PRO A 152 -9.05 3.12 -1.00
CA PRO A 152 -8.61 2.63 0.31
C PRO A 152 -8.94 1.16 0.58
N GLU A 153 -10.14 0.73 0.19
CA GLU A 153 -10.61 -0.64 0.37
C GLU A 153 -9.75 -1.66 -0.39
N VAL A 154 -9.20 -1.30 -1.54
CA VAL A 154 -8.38 -2.21 -2.36
C VAL A 154 -7.09 -2.52 -1.62
N ALA A 155 -6.36 -1.48 -1.20
CA ALA A 155 -5.10 -1.62 -0.50
C ALA A 155 -5.28 -2.33 0.85
N PHE A 156 -6.30 -1.93 1.62
CA PHE A 156 -6.56 -2.51 2.94
C PHE A 156 -6.99 -3.97 2.88
N VAL A 157 -7.92 -4.33 1.98
CA VAL A 157 -8.36 -5.72 1.84
C VAL A 157 -7.26 -6.61 1.29
N GLN A 158 -6.46 -6.10 0.34
CA GLN A 158 -5.27 -6.80 -0.12
C GLN A 158 -4.34 -7.10 1.07
N THR A 159 -4.09 -6.15 1.96
CA THR A 159 -3.29 -6.39 3.16
C THR A 159 -3.88 -7.45 4.07
N MET A 160 -5.20 -7.49 4.25
CA MET A 160 -5.83 -8.55 5.06
C MET A 160 -5.62 -9.93 4.42
N LYS A 161 -5.67 -10.03 3.08
CA LYS A 161 -5.37 -11.25 2.34
C LYS A 161 -3.90 -11.66 2.50
N GLU A 162 -2.96 -10.74 2.26
CA GLU A 162 -1.52 -10.99 2.27
C GLU A 162 -0.98 -11.38 3.65
N THR A 163 -1.50 -10.73 4.70
CA THR A 163 -1.01 -10.91 6.07
C THR A 163 -1.85 -11.90 6.88
N GLY A 164 -2.94 -12.43 6.32
CA GLY A 164 -3.90 -13.22 7.08
C GLY A 164 -4.49 -12.43 8.26
N PHE A 165 -4.97 -11.22 8.00
CA PHE A 165 -5.48 -10.27 9.01
C PHE A 165 -4.43 -9.90 10.07
N LEU A 166 -3.28 -9.43 9.61
CA LEU A 166 -2.14 -8.96 10.41
C LEU A 166 -1.53 -10.03 11.33
N GLN A 167 -1.84 -11.31 11.11
CA GLN A 167 -1.28 -12.41 11.91
C GLN A 167 0.06 -12.87 11.38
N TYR A 168 0.28 -12.69 10.07
CA TYR A 168 1.41 -13.23 9.32
C TYR A 168 1.49 -14.76 9.46
N GLY A 169 2.16 -15.41 8.51
CA GLY A 169 2.21 -16.88 8.48
C GLY A 169 3.20 -17.48 7.48
N GLY A 170 3.79 -16.63 6.64
CA GLY A 170 4.87 -16.99 5.73
C GLY A 170 6.21 -16.41 6.20
N ASP A 171 7.03 -16.01 5.25
CA ASP A 171 8.40 -15.53 5.50
C ASP A 171 8.46 -14.11 6.09
N ALA A 172 7.40 -13.32 5.92
CA ALA A 172 7.33 -11.94 6.42
C ALA A 172 6.82 -11.88 7.86
N SER A 173 7.27 -10.87 8.61
CA SER A 173 6.83 -10.58 9.98
C SER A 173 6.23 -9.18 10.11
N VAL A 174 5.42 -8.98 11.17
CA VAL A 174 4.75 -7.71 11.44
C VAL A 174 5.72 -6.56 11.70
N GLU A 175 6.92 -6.84 12.23
CA GLU A 175 7.97 -5.87 12.53
C GLU A 175 8.60 -5.27 11.28
N GLN A 176 8.43 -5.89 10.11
CA GLN A 176 8.92 -5.33 8.84
C GLN A 176 8.05 -4.19 8.34
N PHE A 177 6.82 -4.05 8.86
CA PHE A 177 5.80 -3.16 8.32
C PHE A 177 5.58 -3.34 6.81
N ASN A 178 5.79 -4.56 6.31
CA ASN A 178 5.57 -4.94 4.92
C ASN A 178 4.22 -5.64 4.79
N PHE A 179 3.21 -4.85 4.48
CA PHE A 179 1.81 -5.25 4.51
C PHE A 179 1.31 -5.91 3.22
N ALA A 180 2.19 -6.10 2.24
CA ALA A 180 1.82 -6.60 0.91
C ALA A 180 2.84 -7.57 0.31
N GLY A 181 3.77 -8.09 1.13
CA GLY A 181 4.77 -9.08 0.68
C GLY A 181 5.76 -8.52 -0.35
N LEU A 182 6.02 -7.21 -0.35
CA LEU A 182 6.92 -6.60 -1.32
C LEU A 182 8.34 -7.17 -1.18
N GLY A 183 8.82 -7.81 -2.24
CA GLY A 183 10.16 -8.41 -2.28
C GLY A 183 10.28 -9.78 -1.60
N THR A 184 9.18 -10.34 -1.09
CA THR A 184 9.16 -11.73 -0.60
C THR A 184 9.28 -12.68 -1.78
N THR A 185 10.14 -13.70 -1.70
CA THR A 185 10.33 -14.69 -2.79
C THR A 185 9.98 -16.13 -2.38
N GLY A 186 9.55 -16.35 -1.14
CA GLY A 186 9.44 -17.69 -0.58
C GLY A 186 10.81 -18.24 -0.14
N GLY A 187 10.79 -19.33 0.63
CA GLY A 187 12.00 -20.04 1.05
C GLY A 187 12.79 -19.35 2.16
N GLY A 188 12.13 -18.53 2.99
CA GLY A 188 12.74 -17.81 4.10
C GLY A 188 13.29 -16.43 3.75
N VAL A 189 12.98 -15.90 2.57
CA VAL A 189 13.36 -14.52 2.19
C VAL A 189 12.24 -13.57 2.62
N PRO A 190 12.45 -12.76 3.67
CA PRO A 190 11.37 -12.00 4.31
C PRO A 190 10.87 -10.81 3.47
N GLY A 191 11.61 -10.40 2.44
CA GLY A 191 11.30 -9.24 1.62
C GLY A 191 11.72 -7.92 2.25
N ASN A 192 11.10 -6.83 1.80
CA ASN A 192 11.43 -5.47 2.22
C ASN A 192 10.99 -5.21 3.67
N SER A 193 11.62 -4.22 4.30
CA SER A 193 11.23 -3.68 5.61
C SER A 193 11.19 -2.16 5.55
N TYR A 194 10.24 -1.56 6.26
CA TYR A 194 10.00 -0.13 6.28
C TYR A 194 10.25 0.44 7.68
N PRO A 195 10.61 1.73 7.80
CA PRO A 195 10.95 2.35 9.08
C PRO A 195 9.75 2.49 10.03
N ASP A 196 8.54 2.61 9.47
CA ASP A 196 7.30 2.78 10.23
C ASP A 196 6.09 2.26 9.43
N VAL A 197 4.95 2.15 10.11
CA VAL A 197 3.71 1.62 9.52
C VAL A 197 3.26 2.45 8.32
N ARG A 198 3.27 3.78 8.46
CA ARG A 198 2.81 4.69 7.39
C ARG A 198 3.66 4.57 6.13
N THR A 199 4.97 4.38 6.25
CA THR A 199 5.89 4.21 5.12
C THR A 199 5.65 2.87 4.41
N GLY A 200 5.42 1.79 5.17
CA GLY A 200 5.06 0.50 4.59
C GLY A 200 3.74 0.50 3.84
N ILE A 201 2.72 1.15 4.40
CA ILE A 201 1.42 1.39 3.76
C ILE A 201 1.61 2.17 2.45
N ARG A 202 2.36 3.28 2.50
CA ARG A 202 2.66 4.09 1.32
C ARG A 202 3.36 3.28 0.22
N ALA A 203 4.31 2.43 0.57
CA ALA A 203 5.02 1.60 -0.41
C ALA A 203 4.06 0.67 -1.17
N GLN A 204 3.14 -0.01 -0.46
CA GLN A 204 2.11 -0.83 -1.09
C GLN A 204 1.22 0.00 -2.04
N ILE A 205 0.77 1.17 -1.59
CA ILE A 205 -0.13 2.03 -2.37
C ILE A 205 0.56 2.52 -3.65
N GLN A 206 1.84 2.89 -3.57
CA GLN A 206 2.64 3.23 -4.74
C GLN A 206 2.78 2.05 -5.69
N HIS A 207 2.98 0.84 -5.17
CA HIS A 207 3.03 -0.37 -5.97
C HIS A 207 1.69 -0.66 -6.69
N LEU A 208 0.56 -0.50 -5.99
CA LEU A 208 -0.77 -0.60 -6.59
C LEU A 208 -1.01 0.44 -7.68
N LYS A 209 -0.63 1.71 -7.43
CA LYS A 209 -0.74 2.79 -8.41
C LYS A 209 0.11 2.49 -9.65
N ALA A 210 1.31 1.93 -9.47
CA ALA A 210 2.16 1.51 -10.58
C ALA A 210 1.44 0.49 -11.47
N TYR A 211 0.80 -0.52 -10.88
CA TYR A 211 0.00 -1.47 -11.65
C TYR A 211 -1.19 -0.80 -12.33
N ALA A 212 -1.87 0.11 -11.64
CA ALA A 212 -3.14 0.65 -12.10
C ALA A 212 -3.05 1.73 -13.20
N THR A 213 -1.99 2.55 -13.19
CA THR A 213 -1.84 3.67 -14.12
C THR A 213 -0.37 3.97 -14.45
N ALA A 214 -0.14 4.76 -15.50
CA ALA A 214 1.15 5.35 -15.84
C ALA A 214 1.34 6.77 -15.25
N ASP A 215 0.34 7.29 -14.54
CA ASP A 215 0.44 8.60 -13.88
C ASP A 215 1.56 8.61 -12.83
N PRO A 216 2.26 9.76 -12.67
CA PRO A 216 3.30 9.89 -11.66
C PRO A 216 2.74 9.75 -10.25
N LEU A 217 3.61 9.36 -9.31
CA LEU A 217 3.31 9.41 -7.89
C LEU A 217 3.04 10.85 -7.45
N ASN A 218 2.09 11.01 -6.53
CA ASN A 218 1.78 12.32 -5.94
C ASN A 218 2.75 12.63 -4.79
N GLY A 219 3.21 11.60 -4.08
CA GLY A 219 4.20 11.69 -3.02
C GLY A 219 5.60 11.22 -3.42
N LYS A 220 6.54 11.33 -2.47
CA LYS A 220 7.89 10.77 -2.62
C LYS A 220 7.82 9.25 -2.73
N CYS A 221 8.49 8.67 -3.71
CA CYS A 221 8.64 7.22 -3.84
C CYS A 221 9.38 6.63 -2.62
N VAL A 222 8.77 5.62 -2.00
CA VAL A 222 9.34 4.81 -0.89
C VAL A 222 9.28 3.31 -1.18
N ASP A 223 8.65 2.91 -2.29
CA ASP A 223 8.69 1.53 -2.77
C ASP A 223 9.96 1.29 -3.61
N ASP A 224 10.94 0.58 -3.02
CA ASP A 224 12.18 0.18 -3.69
C ASP A 224 11.97 -0.69 -4.94
N ARG A 225 10.77 -1.26 -5.11
CA ARG A 225 10.41 -2.09 -6.25
C ARG A 225 9.58 -1.36 -7.30
N TYR A 226 9.29 -0.07 -7.08
CA TYR A 226 8.38 0.70 -7.94
C TYR A 226 8.83 0.65 -9.41
N GLU A 227 10.12 0.84 -9.68
CA GLU A 227 10.69 0.86 -11.04
C GLU A 227 10.63 -0.50 -11.75
N TYR A 228 10.42 -1.60 -11.03
CA TYR A 228 10.31 -2.94 -11.63
C TYR A 228 8.90 -3.26 -12.13
N VAL A 229 7.90 -2.46 -11.74
CA VAL A 229 6.52 -2.64 -12.20
C VAL A 229 6.33 -1.97 -13.55
N LYS A 230 5.92 -2.74 -14.56
CA LYS A 230 5.46 -2.17 -15.84
C LYS A 230 4.15 -1.43 -15.61
N LYS A 231 4.17 -0.11 -15.85
CA LYS A 231 3.09 0.79 -15.44
C LYS A 231 1.79 0.57 -16.20
N GLY A 232 0.65 0.70 -15.52
CA GLY A 232 -0.68 0.65 -16.13
C GLY A 232 -1.11 -0.72 -16.67
N THR A 233 -0.51 -1.80 -16.17
CA THR A 233 -0.77 -3.18 -16.64
C THR A 233 -1.96 -3.86 -15.97
N ALA A 234 -2.45 -3.33 -14.84
CA ALA A 234 -3.60 -3.85 -14.12
C ALA A 234 -4.46 -2.71 -13.53
N PRO A 235 -5.22 -1.97 -14.36
CA PRO A 235 -6.20 -0.96 -13.89
C PRO A 235 -7.31 -1.51 -12.98
N TYR A 236 -7.60 -2.81 -13.05
CA TYR A 236 -8.63 -3.50 -12.27
C TYR A 236 -8.02 -4.50 -11.30
N VAL A 237 -8.66 -4.69 -10.14
CA VAL A 237 -8.22 -5.58 -9.06
C VAL A 237 -8.08 -7.01 -9.55
N GLU A 238 -9.01 -7.47 -10.39
CA GLU A 238 -9.00 -8.79 -11.01
C GLU A 238 -7.69 -9.08 -11.76
N TRP A 239 -7.11 -8.05 -12.39
CA TRP A 239 -5.87 -8.14 -13.17
C TRP A 239 -4.59 -8.04 -12.33
N LEU A 240 -4.70 -7.94 -10.99
CA LEU A 240 -3.57 -8.16 -10.11
C LEU A 240 -3.15 -9.64 -10.08
N GLY A 241 -4.03 -10.57 -10.48
CA GLY A 241 -3.65 -11.96 -10.73
C GLY A 241 -3.09 -12.11 -12.14
N GLN A 242 -1.89 -12.70 -12.26
CA GLN A 242 -1.21 -12.86 -13.55
C GLN A 242 -1.99 -13.72 -14.54
N GLN A 243 -2.76 -14.70 -14.06
CA GLN A 243 -3.53 -15.58 -14.93
C GLN A 243 -4.79 -14.92 -15.48
N GLU A 244 -5.34 -13.98 -14.71
CA GLU A 244 -6.53 -13.21 -15.06
C GLU A 244 -6.19 -11.96 -15.88
N ASN A 245 -4.95 -11.49 -15.81
CA ASN A 245 -4.49 -10.34 -16.56
C ASN A 245 -4.26 -10.70 -18.05
N PRO A 246 -4.85 -9.97 -19.00
CA PRO A 246 -4.64 -10.19 -20.44
C PRO A 246 -3.17 -10.14 -20.91
N GLU A 247 -2.31 -9.42 -20.19
CA GLU A 247 -0.88 -9.31 -20.49
C GLU A 247 -0.02 -10.36 -19.77
N GLY A 248 -0.61 -11.23 -18.93
CA GLY A 248 0.14 -12.18 -18.10
C GLY A 248 0.99 -11.54 -17.00
N LEU A 249 0.74 -10.26 -16.71
CA LEU A 249 1.43 -9.47 -15.69
C LEU A 249 0.53 -9.29 -14.46
N GLY A 250 1.10 -8.98 -13.31
CA GLY A 250 0.29 -8.81 -12.10
C GLY A 250 1.08 -9.06 -10.83
N TRP A 251 0.45 -8.71 -9.72
CA TRP A 251 0.98 -8.83 -8.37
C TRP A 251 1.33 -10.26 -8.00
N ALA A 252 0.41 -11.20 -8.26
CA ALA A 252 0.53 -12.58 -7.80
C ALA A 252 0.34 -13.59 -8.95
N THR A 253 1.02 -14.73 -8.83
CA THR A 253 0.99 -15.82 -9.81
C THR A 253 -0.17 -16.80 -9.60
N GLY A 254 -0.75 -16.83 -8.40
CA GLY A 254 -1.80 -17.77 -8.04
C GLY A 254 -3.14 -17.45 -8.70
N ASP A 255 -3.88 -18.50 -9.04
CA ASP A 255 -5.23 -18.43 -9.62
C ASP A 255 -6.18 -17.63 -8.72
N ASN A 256 -7.08 -16.86 -9.33
CA ASN A 256 -8.15 -16.10 -8.70
C ASN A 256 -7.70 -15.03 -7.69
N TYR A 257 -6.42 -14.62 -7.72
CA TYR A 257 -5.88 -13.67 -6.74
C TYR A 257 -6.71 -12.38 -6.65
N GLY A 258 -6.96 -11.74 -7.79
CA GLY A 258 -7.75 -10.51 -7.86
C GLY A 258 -9.23 -10.72 -7.50
N TYR A 259 -9.82 -11.81 -7.99
CA TYR A 259 -11.22 -12.16 -7.67
C TYR A 259 -11.44 -12.41 -6.18
N ASP A 260 -10.47 -12.99 -5.49
CA ASP A 260 -10.53 -13.15 -4.03
C ASP A 260 -10.56 -11.81 -3.31
N ILE A 261 -9.75 -10.84 -3.74
CA ILE A 261 -9.74 -9.49 -3.17
C ILE A 261 -11.10 -8.82 -3.41
N VAL A 262 -11.65 -8.91 -4.62
CA VAL A 262 -12.98 -8.34 -4.93
C VAL A 262 -14.06 -8.97 -4.06
N ARG A 263 -14.03 -10.29 -3.87
CA ARG A 263 -14.96 -10.98 -2.96
C ARG A 263 -14.82 -10.48 -1.52
N MET A 264 -13.58 -10.33 -1.04
CA MET A 264 -13.32 -9.79 0.30
C MET A 264 -13.76 -8.33 0.46
N ILE A 265 -13.64 -7.50 -0.59
CA ILE A 265 -14.19 -6.13 -0.60
C ILE A 265 -15.71 -6.16 -0.49
N HIS A 266 -16.38 -7.07 -1.20
CA HIS A 266 -17.82 -7.23 -1.06
C HIS A 266 -18.23 -7.71 0.33
N ASP A 267 -17.44 -8.59 0.96
CA ASP A 267 -17.69 -9.04 2.33
C ASP A 267 -17.53 -7.92 3.36
N MET A 268 -16.62 -6.97 3.14
CA MET A 268 -16.46 -5.78 3.98
C MET A 268 -17.66 -4.82 3.92
N LYS A 269 -18.34 -4.75 2.78
CA LYS A 269 -19.42 -3.77 2.53
C LYS A 269 -20.83 -4.30 2.87
N LYS A 270 -20.92 -5.48 3.48
CA LYS A 270 -22.19 -6.12 3.89
C LYS A 270 -22.59 -5.67 5.29
#